data_AF-A0A534R8C6-F1
#
_entry.id   AF-A0A534R8C6-F1
#
_cell.length_a   1.000
_cell.length_b   1.000
_cell.length_c   1.000
_cell.angle_alpha   90.00
_cell.angle_beta   90.00
_cell.angle_gamma   90.00
#
_symmetry.space_group_name_H-M   'P 1'
#
loop_
_entity.id
_entity.type
_entity.pdbx_description
1 polymer ?
#
loop_
_entity_poly.entity_id
_entity_poly.type
_entity_poly.pdbx_seq_one_letter_code
_entity_poly.pdbx_strand_id
1 'polypeptide(L)'
;RQGGWIGWERKRGKLHELNRLLRGATDTGFVVLAGQPMAPPSGVRYVITLDADTRLPVGAARALIGTIAQPLNRARFDPRARRVVEGYGVLQPRVTPTLPPDRKGSAYQRISAGPCG
;
A
#
# COMPACT_ATOMS: atom_id res chain seq x y z
N ARG A 1 2.03 25.53 -8.73
CA ARG A 1 3.02 24.88 -9.64
C ARG A 1 4.25 24.57 -8.78
N GLN A 2 4.54 23.31 -8.45
CA GLN A 2 5.75 22.95 -7.67
C GLN A 2 6.79 22.41 -8.67
N GLY A 3 7.76 23.25 -9.04
CA GLY A 3 8.71 23.04 -10.13
C GLY A 3 10.01 22.33 -9.72
N GLY A 4 9.93 21.15 -9.13
CA GLY A 4 11.10 20.36 -8.77
C GLY A 4 10.83 18.86 -8.75
N TRP A 5 11.88 18.05 -8.92
CA TRP A 5 11.82 16.59 -8.85
C TRP A 5 11.74 16.14 -7.37
N ILE A 6 10.56 16.31 -6.75
CA ILE A 6 10.23 15.93 -5.36
C ILE A 6 10.00 14.41 -5.22
N GLY A 7 10.88 13.60 -5.82
CA GLY A 7 10.71 12.14 -5.89
C GLY A 7 10.77 11.46 -4.52
N TRP A 8 11.61 11.99 -3.61
CA TRP A 8 11.76 11.50 -2.25
C TRP A 8 10.58 11.94 -1.37
N GLU A 9 10.18 13.20 -1.43
CA GLU A 9 9.12 13.77 -0.58
C GLU A 9 7.70 13.24 -0.92
N ARG A 10 7.54 12.50 -2.02
CA ARG A 10 6.27 11.90 -2.48
C ARG A 10 6.05 10.46 -1.98
N LYS A 11 5.06 9.75 -2.56
CA LYS A 11 4.64 8.39 -2.18
C LYS A 11 5.82 7.41 -2.07
N ARG A 12 6.76 7.42 -3.04
CA ARG A 12 7.86 6.46 -3.09
C ARG A 12 8.85 6.61 -1.93
N GLY A 13 9.30 7.82 -1.59
CA GLY A 13 10.23 8.00 -0.47
C GLY A 13 9.57 7.74 0.88
N LYS A 14 8.30 8.14 1.08
CA LYS A 14 7.53 7.78 2.29
C LYS A 14 7.43 6.27 2.49
N LEU A 15 7.16 5.51 1.42
CA LEU A 15 7.14 4.04 1.49
C LEU A 15 8.52 3.45 1.73
N HIS A 16 9.58 4.07 1.20
CA HIS A 16 10.94 3.64 1.45
C HIS A 16 11.32 3.83 2.93
N GLU A 17 11.07 5.01 3.49
CA GLU A 17 11.29 5.28 4.91
C GLU A 17 10.44 4.38 5.81
N LEU A 18 9.18 4.12 5.44
CA LEU A 18 8.31 3.21 6.20
C LEU A 18 8.92 1.79 6.24
N ASN A 19 9.40 1.29 5.10
CA ASN A 19 10.05 -0.02 5.05
C ASN A 19 11.35 -0.05 5.86
N ARG A 20 12.10 1.06 5.90
CA ARG A 20 13.29 1.17 6.76
C ARG A 20 12.89 1.11 8.24
N LEU A 21 11.87 1.88 8.64
CA LEU A 21 11.35 1.91 10.01
C LEU A 21 10.86 0.52 10.47
N LEU A 22 10.06 -0.17 9.64
CA LEU A 22 9.58 -1.53 9.91
C LEU A 22 10.71 -2.58 10.03
N ARG A 23 11.88 -2.29 9.45
CA ARG A 23 13.09 -3.11 9.54
C ARG A 23 14.05 -2.68 10.66
N GLY A 24 13.64 -1.72 11.49
CA GLY A 24 14.38 -1.27 12.66
C GLY A 24 15.31 -0.08 12.44
N ALA A 25 15.21 0.63 11.31
CA ALA A 25 15.96 1.87 11.13
C ALA A 25 15.46 2.96 12.10
N THR A 26 16.39 3.67 12.73
CA THR A 26 16.12 4.73 13.70
C THR A 26 16.28 6.14 13.11
N ASP A 27 16.74 6.23 11.86
CA ASP A 27 17.10 7.46 11.14
C ASP A 27 16.09 7.81 10.03
N THR A 28 14.80 7.62 10.30
CA THR A 28 13.72 7.96 9.35
C THR A 28 13.05 9.29 9.70
N GLY A 29 12.37 9.93 8.74
CA GLY A 29 11.61 11.16 8.96
C GLY A 29 10.28 10.97 9.69
N PHE A 30 9.95 9.74 10.11
CA PHE A 30 8.77 9.43 10.89
C PHE A 30 8.94 9.95 12.32
N VAL A 31 8.22 11.02 12.65
CA VAL A 31 8.27 11.66 13.97
C VAL A 31 7.24 11.05 14.93
N VAL A 32 7.64 10.98 16.20
CA VAL A 32 6.79 10.56 17.32
C VAL A 32 5.75 11.63 17.62
N LEU A 33 4.46 11.26 17.58
CA LEU A 33 3.40 12.09 18.12
C LEU A 33 3.21 11.74 19.61
N ALA A 34 3.13 12.76 20.47
CA ALA A 34 2.84 12.63 21.90
C ALA A 34 3.89 11.88 22.78
N GLY A 35 5.17 11.91 22.40
CA GLY A 35 6.28 11.50 23.28
C GLY A 35 6.44 9.99 23.53
N GLN A 36 5.64 9.14 22.87
CA GLN A 36 5.81 7.69 22.91
C GLN A 36 6.59 7.20 21.69
N PRO A 37 7.69 6.45 21.84
CA PRO A 37 8.43 5.91 20.71
C PRO A 37 7.48 5.22 19.74
N MET A 38 7.48 5.64 18.48
CA MET A 38 6.76 4.93 17.41
C MET A 38 7.58 3.71 17.06
N ALA A 39 7.59 2.73 17.96
CA ALA A 39 8.07 1.40 17.65
C ALA A 39 6.95 0.73 16.85
N PRO A 40 7.14 0.47 15.54
CA PRO A 40 6.16 -0.34 14.84
C PRO A 40 6.05 -1.71 15.52
N PRO A 41 4.87 -2.35 15.48
CA PRO A 41 4.70 -3.68 16.02
C PRO A 41 5.73 -4.64 15.40
N SER A 42 6.27 -5.54 16.22
CA SER A 42 7.20 -6.55 15.74
C SER A 42 6.47 -7.57 14.84
N GLY A 43 7.18 -8.11 13.86
CA GLY A 43 6.65 -9.17 13.00
C GLY A 43 5.61 -8.75 11.96
N VAL A 44 5.59 -7.48 11.54
CA VAL A 44 4.79 -7.03 10.38
C VAL A 44 5.23 -7.82 9.14
N ARG A 45 4.31 -8.60 8.58
CA ARG A 45 4.54 -9.43 7.38
C ARG A 45 4.04 -8.78 6.09
N TYR A 46 2.99 -7.98 6.19
CA TYR A 46 2.32 -7.37 5.04
C TYR A 46 1.99 -5.91 5.36
N VAL A 47 2.11 -5.05 4.34
CA VAL A 47 1.72 -3.63 4.41
C VAL A 47 0.68 -3.39 3.32
N ILE A 48 -0.47 -2.85 3.70
CA ILE A 48 -1.49 -2.38 2.75
C ILE A 48 -1.45 -0.86 2.78
N THR A 49 -1.15 -0.26 1.63
CA THR A 49 -1.10 1.19 1.47
C THR A 49 -2.41 1.66 0.86
N LEU A 50 -3.09 2.60 1.52
CA LEU A 50 -4.30 3.23 1.01
C LEU A 50 -4.05 4.72 0.81
N ASP A 51 -4.54 5.26 -0.31
CA ASP A 51 -4.66 6.71 -0.45
C ASP A 51 -5.83 7.20 0.41
N ALA A 52 -5.83 8.49 0.79
CA ALA A 52 -6.83 9.06 1.68
C ALA A 52 -8.28 8.97 1.14
N ASP A 53 -8.43 8.86 -0.18
CA ASP A 53 -9.69 8.70 -0.89
C ASP A 53 -10.03 7.24 -1.24
N THR A 54 -9.15 6.28 -0.91
CA THR A 54 -9.38 4.86 -1.16
C THR A 54 -10.13 4.23 0.00
N ARG A 55 -11.34 3.74 -0.27
CA ARG A 55 -12.08 2.89 0.68
C ARG A 55 -11.62 1.45 0.55
N LEU A 56 -11.33 0.81 1.69
CA LEU A 56 -11.03 -0.62 1.74
C LEU A 56 -12.29 -1.37 2.19
N PRO A 57 -12.96 -2.14 1.30
CA PRO A 57 -14.16 -2.88 1.67
C PRO A 57 -13.89 -3.90 2.78
N VAL A 58 -14.95 -4.23 3.53
CA VAL A 58 -14.88 -5.30 4.54
C VAL A 58 -14.45 -6.61 3.87
N GLY A 59 -13.50 -7.30 4.48
CA GLY A 59 -12.93 -8.55 3.95
C GLY A 59 -11.84 -8.37 2.89
N ALA A 60 -11.68 -7.18 2.29
CA ALA A 60 -10.66 -6.95 1.27
C ALA A 60 -9.25 -7.17 1.81
N ALA A 61 -8.92 -6.66 3.02
CA ALA A 61 -7.63 -6.92 3.65
C ALA A 61 -7.31 -8.42 3.76
N ARG A 62 -8.30 -9.22 4.20
CA ARG A 62 -8.17 -10.68 4.34
C ARG A 62 -7.98 -11.35 2.97
N ALA A 63 -8.71 -10.91 1.94
CA ALA A 63 -8.55 -11.42 0.58
C ALA A 63 -7.16 -11.11 0.00
N LEU A 64 -6.66 -9.87 0.19
CA LEU A 64 -5.32 -9.46 -0.26
C LEU A 64 -4.23 -10.27 0.42
N ILE A 65 -4.31 -10.39 1.75
CA ILE A 65 -3.38 -11.20 2.55
C ILE A 65 -3.43 -12.66 2.13
N GLY A 66 -4.63 -13.25 1.98
CA GLY A 66 -4.79 -14.63 1.54
C GLY A 66 -4.20 -14.87 0.15
N THR A 67 -4.38 -13.92 -0.77
CA THR A 67 -3.85 -14.01 -2.14
C THR A 67 -2.32 -14.01 -2.13
N ILE A 68 -1.68 -13.07 -1.42
CA ILE A 68 -0.21 -12.99 -1.40
C ILE A 68 0.44 -14.08 -0.53
N ALA A 69 -0.26 -14.58 0.49
CA ALA A 69 0.22 -15.65 1.36
C ALA A 69 0.09 -17.05 0.73
N GLN A 70 -0.68 -17.19 -0.35
CA GLN A 70 -0.90 -18.47 -1.02
C GLN A 70 0.46 -19.05 -1.49
N PRO A 71 0.74 -20.36 -1.30
CA PRO A 71 2.06 -20.95 -1.58
C PRO A 71 2.67 -20.67 -2.96
N LEU A 72 1.86 -20.63 -4.02
CA LEU A 72 2.27 -20.32 -5.39
C LEU A 72 2.56 -18.84 -5.60
N ASN A 73 2.01 -17.96 -4.77
CA ASN A 73 2.22 -16.51 -4.82
C ASN A 73 3.30 -16.03 -3.85
N ARG A 74 3.74 -16.88 -2.90
CA ARG A 74 4.70 -16.52 -1.86
C ARG A 74 6.04 -16.13 -2.48
N ALA A 75 6.47 -14.89 -2.24
CA ALA A 75 7.73 -14.40 -2.77
C ALA A 75 8.94 -15.19 -2.26
N ARG A 76 9.76 -15.70 -3.18
CA ARG A 76 11.11 -16.22 -2.88
C ARG A 76 12.15 -15.17 -3.26
N PHE A 77 12.81 -14.60 -2.25
CA PHE A 77 13.86 -13.60 -2.45
C PHE A 77 15.23 -14.27 -2.55
N ASP A 78 15.97 -13.97 -3.61
CA ASP A 78 17.38 -14.35 -3.75
C ASP A 78 18.27 -13.22 -3.18
N PRO A 79 19.01 -13.46 -2.08
CA PRO A 79 19.86 -12.45 -1.48
C PRO A 79 21.09 -12.09 -2.33
N ARG A 80 21.56 -13.00 -3.20
CA ARG A 80 22.70 -12.73 -4.09
C ARG A 80 22.27 -11.84 -5.25
N ALA A 81 21.17 -12.20 -5.91
CA ALA A 81 20.59 -11.39 -6.99
C ALA A 81 19.83 -10.14 -6.49
N ARG A 82 19.56 -10.06 -5.18
CA ARG A 82 18.79 -9.01 -4.50
C ARG A 82 17.41 -8.75 -5.13
N ARG A 83 16.71 -9.82 -5.53
CA ARG A 83 15.39 -9.72 -6.17
C ARG A 83 14.52 -10.91 -5.84
N VAL A 84 13.21 -10.74 -6.04
CA VAL A 84 12.26 -11.86 -6.04
C VAL A 84 12.48 -12.69 -7.31
N VAL A 85 12.61 -14.01 -7.15
CA VAL A 85 12.82 -14.96 -8.25
C VAL A 85 11.60 -15.84 -8.54
N GLU A 86 10.69 -15.98 -7.58
CA GLU A 86 9.40 -16.67 -7.71
C GLU A 86 8.34 -15.99 -6.83
N GLY A 87 7.06 -16.14 -7.18
CA GLY A 87 5.95 -15.50 -6.47
C GLY A 87 5.94 -13.98 -6.65
N TYR A 88 5.31 -13.27 -5.71
CA TYR A 88 5.05 -11.83 -5.83
C TYR A 88 5.35 -11.08 -4.53
N GLY A 89 6.20 -10.05 -4.61
CA GLY A 89 6.48 -9.14 -3.48
C GLY A 89 5.53 -7.94 -3.40
N VAL A 90 4.79 -7.65 -4.47
CA VAL A 90 3.82 -6.56 -4.55
C VAL A 90 2.56 -7.09 -5.21
N LEU A 91 1.41 -6.79 -4.61
CA LEU A 91 0.10 -7.12 -5.15
C LEU A 91 -0.61 -5.83 -5.55
N GLN A 92 -1.07 -5.74 -6.79
CA GLN A 92 -1.82 -4.61 -7.32
C GLN A 92 -3.28 -5.02 -7.49
N PRO A 93 -4.16 -4.77 -6.50
CA PRO A 93 -5.57 -5.08 -6.64
C PRO A 93 -6.21 -4.14 -7.65
N ARG A 94 -7.30 -4.60 -8.29
CA ARG A 94 -8.13 -3.72 -9.09
C ARG A 94 -8.78 -2.68 -8.17
N VAL A 95 -8.56 -1.42 -8.48
CA VAL A 95 -9.23 -0.29 -7.83
C VAL A 95 -10.36 0.15 -8.76
N THR A 96 -11.57 0.16 -8.26
CA THR A 96 -12.76 0.59 -9.00
C THR A 96 -13.23 1.93 -8.43
N PRO A 97 -13.54 2.94 -9.26
CA PRO A 97 -14.06 4.19 -8.76
C PRO A 97 -15.39 3.94 -8.04
N THR A 98 -15.57 4.58 -6.89
CA THR A 98 -16.85 4.56 -6.17
C THR A 98 -17.93 5.21 -7.03
N LEU A 99 -19.13 4.62 -7.06
CA LEU A 99 -20.27 5.27 -7.70
C LEU A 99 -20.58 6.58 -6.93
N PRO A 100 -20.62 7.75 -7.59
CA PRO A 100 -21.02 8.97 -6.91
C PRO A 100 -22.45 8.83 -6.36
N PRO A 101 -22.70 9.31 -5.14
CA PRO A 101 -24.01 9.19 -4.49
C PRO A 101 -25.09 10.03 -5.20
N ASP A 102 -24.69 11.03 -6.00
CA ASP A 102 -25.59 11.83 -6.81
C ASP A 102 -25.60 11.40 -8.29
N ARG A 103 -26.70 11.68 -8.98
CA ARG A 103 -26.87 11.40 -10.43
C ARG A 103 -25.95 12.23 -11.34
N LYS A 104 -24.96 12.96 -10.79
CA LYS A 104 -24.03 13.83 -11.53
C LYS A 104 -22.75 13.13 -11.99
N GLY A 105 -22.66 11.81 -11.85
CA GLY A 105 -21.59 11.01 -12.46
C GLY A 105 -21.65 10.99 -13.98
N SER A 106 -20.50 11.04 -14.65
CA SER A 106 -20.42 10.90 -16.11
C SER A 106 -20.92 9.52 -16.56
N ALA A 107 -21.29 9.39 -17.84
CA ALA A 107 -21.70 8.09 -18.39
C ALA A 107 -20.61 7.02 -18.20
N TYR A 108 -19.33 7.40 -18.39
CA TYR A 108 -18.19 6.52 -18.17
C TYR A 108 -18.07 6.04 -16.71
N GLN A 109 -18.27 6.93 -15.74
CA GLN A 109 -18.22 6.58 -14.31
C GLN A 109 -19.34 5.61 -13.93
N ARG A 110 -20.54 5.75 -14.50
CA ARG A 110 -21.66 4.86 -14.21
C ARG A 110 -21.46 3.44 -14.74
N ILE A 111 -20.76 3.28 -15.87
CA ILE A 111 -20.45 1.96 -16.46
C ILE A 111 -19.25 1.31 -15.76
N SER A 112 -18.29 2.12 -15.32
CA SER A 112 -17.01 1.63 -14.78
C SER A 112 -16.98 1.52 -13.26
N ALA A 113 -17.95 2.09 -12.54
CA ALA A 113 -18.07 1.98 -11.09
C ALA A 113 -18.70 0.64 -10.68
N GLY A 114 -18.19 0.04 -9.61
CA GLY A 114 -18.70 -1.20 -9.04
C GLY A 114 -19.66 -0.93 -7.86
N PRO A 115 -20.50 -1.90 -7.48
CA PRO A 115 -21.44 -1.76 -6.36
C PRO A 115 -20.77 -1.69 -4.98
N CYS A 116 -19.44 -1.77 -4.90
CA CYS A 116 -18.71 -1.76 -3.64
C CYS A 116 -18.24 -0.33 -3.31
N GLY A 117 -19.02 0.36 -2.48
CA GLY A 117 -18.60 1.52 -1.70
C GLY A 117 -18.43 1.20 -0.23
#